data_AF-A0A9C8TW69-F1
#
_entry.id   AF-A0A9C8TW69-F1
#
_cell.length_a   1.000
_cell.length_b   1.000
_cell.length_c   1.000
_cell.angle_alpha   90.00
_cell.angle_beta   90.00
_cell.angle_gamma   90.00
#
_symmetry.space_group_name_H-M   'P 1'
#
loop_
_entity.id
_entity.type
_entity.pdbx_description
1 polymer ?
#
loop_
_entity_poly.entity_id
_entity_poly.type
_entity_poly.pdbx_seq_one_letter_code
_entity_poly.pdbx_strand_id
1 'polypeptide(L)' 'MHATHDHVIVTVGLTKVFRDFWLREKVSAVADLDLQIEPGEV' A
#
# COMPACT_ATOMS: atom_id res chain seq x y z
N MET A 1 4.38 -30.11 -6.24
CA MET A 1 4.98 -28.86 -5.73
C MET A 1 3.94 -27.78 -5.97
N HIS A 2 3.34 -27.22 -4.91
CA HIS A 2 2.45 -26.07 -5.07
C HIS A 2 3.32 -24.90 -5.53
N ALA A 3 2.99 -24.31 -6.67
CA ALA A 3 3.51 -22.99 -7.01
C ALA A 3 3.03 -22.06 -5.90
N THR A 4 3.96 -21.53 -5.11
CA THR A 4 3.69 -20.30 -4.36
C THR A 4 3.26 -19.29 -5.41
N HIS A 5 1.99 -18.89 -5.37
CA HIS A 5 1.55 -17.73 -6.13
C HIS A 5 2.28 -16.55 -5.50
N ASP A 6 3.43 -16.21 -6.07
CA ASP A 6 4.17 -15.03 -5.66
C ASP A 6 3.27 -13.84 -6.00
N HIS A 7 2.64 -13.27 -4.98
CA HIS A 7 1.89 -12.02 -5.11
C HIS A 7 2.77 -11.01 -5.84
N VAL A 8 2.23 -10.33 -6.85
CA VAL A 8 3.02 -9.37 -7.64
C VAL A 8 3.23 -8.07 -6.87
N ILE A 9 2.30 -7.72 -5.98
CA ILE A 9 2.40 -6.57 -5.08
C ILE A 9 1.89 -7.00 -3.69
N VAL A 10 2.61 -6.61 -2.65
CA VAL A 10 2.20 -6.72 -1.24
C VAL A 10 2.52 -5.41 -0.53
N THR A 11 1.54 -4.87 0.21
CA THR A 11 1.73 -3.77 1.14
C THR A 11 1.33 -4.22 2.54
N VAL A 12 2.08 -3.75 3.54
CA VAL A 12 1.78 -3.99 4.96
C VAL A 12 1.80 -2.64 5.67
N GLY A 13 0.67 -2.26 6.27
CA GLY A 13 0.50 -1.00 7.00
C GLY A 13 0.78 0.26 6.18
N LEU A 14 0.53 0.25 4.86
CA LEU A 14 0.85 1.37 3.98
C LEU A 14 0.06 2.62 4.40
N THR A 15 0.78 3.70 4.70
CA THR A 15 0.20 4.98 5.11
C THR A 15 0.66 6.09 4.18
N LYS A 16 -0.29 6.88 3.67
CA LYS A 16 -0.03 8.04 2.81
C LYS A 16 -0.52 9.29 3.51
N VAL A 17 0.42 10.15 3.88
CA VAL A 17 0.14 11.48 4.43
C VAL A 17 0.56 12.55 3.42
N PHE A 18 -0.38 13.43 3.08
CA PHE A 18 -0.09 14.67 2.36
C PHE A 18 0.27 15.76 3.37
N ARG A 19 1.42 16.39 3.13
CA ARG A 19 2.00 17.45 3.97
C ARG A 19 2.02 18.77 3.21
N ASP A 20 1.95 19.88 3.95
CA ASP A 20 2.14 21.20 3.38
C ASP A 20 3.63 21.54 3.15
N PHE A 21 3.92 22.75 2.67
CA PHE A 21 5.28 23.23 2.42
C PHE A 21 6.18 23.19 3.67
N TRP A 22 5.58 23.29 4.85
CA TRP A 22 6.28 23.23 6.14
C TRP A 22 6.35 21.81 6.70
N LEU A 23 6.06 20.79 5.87
CA LEU A 23 5.98 19.38 6.21
C LEU A 23 4.95 19.03 7.31
N ARG A 24 4.01 19.94 7.59
CA ARG A 24 2.94 19.68 8.54
C ARG A 24 1.90 18.79 7.87
N GLU A 25 1.41 17.82 8.62
CA GLU A 25 0.37 16.92 8.16
C GLU A 25 -0.91 17.69 7.90
N LYS A 26 -1.51 17.46 6.73
CA LYS A 26 -2.79 18.05 6.35
C LYS A 26 -3.87 16.99 6.16
N VAL A 27 -3.52 15.88 5.51
CA VAL A 27 -4.47 14.81 5.20
C VAL A 27 -3.76 13.47 5.26
N SER A 28 -4.34 12.51 5.98
CA SER A 28 -3.99 11.09 5.89
C SER A 28 -4.91 10.44 4.85
N ALA A 29 -4.42 10.24 3.64
CA ALA A 29 -5.21 9.73 2.52
C ALA A 29 -5.30 8.20 2.49
N VAL A 30 -4.27 7.53 3.02
CA VAL A 30 -4.27 6.08 3.26
C VAL A 30 -3.73 5.89 4.67
N ALA A 31 -4.36 5.02 5.45
CA ALA A 31 -3.94 4.71 6.81
C ALA A 31 -3.92 3.19 6.99
N ASP A 32 -2.76 2.67 7.35
CA ASP A 32 -2.55 1.26 7.73
C ASP A 32 -3.10 0.23 6.72
N LEU A 33 -2.87 0.46 5.42
CA LEU A 33 -3.40 -0.40 4.37
C LEU A 33 -2.53 -1.65 4.18
N ASP A 34 -3.14 -2.80 4.46
CA ASP A 34 -2.69 -4.11 4.00
C ASP A 34 -3.36 -4.42 2.65
N LEU A 35 -2.55 -4.66 1.61
CA LEU A 35 -3.02 -4.94 0.25
C LEU A 35 -2.15 -6.03 -0.38
N GLN A 36 -2.79 -6.90 -1.16
CA GLN A 36 -2.10 -7.86 -2.02
C GLN A 36 -2.72 -7.78 -3.41
N ILE A 37 -1.90 -7.98 -4.44
CA ILE A 37 -2.36 -8.07 -5.82
C ILE A 37 -1.84 -9.37 -6.42
N GLU A 38 -2.73 -10.13 -7.02
CA GLU A 38 -2.44 -11.38 -7.72
C GLU A 38 -1.98 -11.14 -9.16
N PRO A 39 -1.25 -12.09 -9.77
CA PRO A 39 -0.89 -12.00 -11.18
C PRO A 39 -2.13 -11.85 -12.09
N GLY A 40 -2.24 -10.71 -12.77
CA GLY A 40 -3.32 -10.42 -13.73
C GLY A 40 -4.56 -9.74 -13.15
N GLU A 41 -4.56 -9.41 -11.86
CA GLU A 41 -5.61 -8.62 -11.20
C GLU A 41 -5.54 -7.13 -11.64
N VAL A 42 -6.71 -6.49 -11.81
CA VAL A 42 -6.88 -5.10 -12.28
C VAL A 42 -7.84 -4.34 -11.38
#